data_AF-A0A3M1YWN9-F1
#
_entry.id   AF-A0A3M1YWN9-F1
#
_cell.length_a   1.000
_cell.length_b   1.000
_cell.length_c   1.000
_cell.angle_alpha   90.00
_cell.angle_beta   90.00
_cell.angle_gamma   90.00
#
_symmetry.space_group_name_H-M   'P 1'
#
loop_
_entity.id
_entity.type
_entity.pdbx_description
1 polymer ?
#
loop_
_entity_poly.entity_id
_entity_poly.type
_entity_poly.pdbx_seq_one_letter_code
_entity_poly.pdbx_strand_id
1 'polypeptide(L)'
;MRRATVVLLIFLLIVGGIIGSSLVLRNQPPLEFTIAVHPLAAEWVREAVNDFNASEPLVNSTRRVRANIITIEDLDVWLDSPNWTRTNHPAGWIPASSASVTYTNSTIP
;
A
#
# COMPACT_ATOMS: atom_id res chain seq x y z
N MET A 1 -6.61 -54.38 -9.11
CA MET A 1 -5.84 -53.65 -8.07
C MET A 1 -4.90 -52.60 -8.66
N ARG A 2 -4.01 -52.91 -9.62
CA ARG A 2 -3.08 -51.93 -10.23
C ARG A 2 -3.72 -50.63 -10.78
N ARG A 3 -4.91 -50.73 -11.40
CA ARG A 3 -5.63 -49.55 -11.94
C ARG A 3 -6.13 -48.60 -10.84
N ALA A 4 -6.56 -49.12 -9.70
CA ALA A 4 -7.00 -48.31 -8.56
C ALA A 4 -5.83 -47.57 -7.91
N THR A 5 -4.66 -48.22 -7.80
CA THR A 5 -3.44 -47.61 -7.28
C THR A 5 -2.97 -46.45 -8.17
N VAL A 6 -3.03 -46.61 -9.49
CA VAL A 6 -2.65 -45.54 -10.44
C VAL A 6 -3.59 -44.34 -10.33
N VAL A 7 -4.90 -44.57 -10.26
CA VAL A 7 -5.89 -43.49 -10.09
C VAL A 7 -5.65 -42.75 -8.77
N LEU A 8 -5.35 -43.47 -7.70
CA LEU A 8 -5.10 -42.88 -6.38
C LEU A 8 -3.81 -42.04 -6.35
N LEU A 9 -2.75 -42.50 -7.02
CA LEU A 9 -1.51 -41.73 -7.16
C LEU A 9 -1.71 -40.44 -7.94
N ILE A 10 -2.43 -40.49 -9.06
CA ILE A 10 -2.75 -39.29 -9.86
C ILE A 10 -3.59 -38.31 -9.04
N PHE A 11 -4.59 -38.81 -8.31
CA PHE A 11 -5.42 -37.98 -7.44
C PHE A 11 -4.58 -37.27 -6.36
N LEU A 12 -3.68 -37.99 -5.69
CA LEU A 12 -2.78 -37.39 -4.70
C LEU A 12 -1.86 -36.34 -5.32
N LEU A 13 -1.36 -36.58 -6.54
CA LEU A 13 -0.53 -35.62 -7.26
C LEU A 13 -1.30 -34.32 -7.58
N ILE A 14 -2.55 -34.45 -8.03
CA ILE A 14 -3.42 -33.30 -8.32
C ILE A 14 -3.72 -32.50 -7.04
N VAL A 15 -4.13 -33.19 -5.97
CA VAL A 15 -4.41 -32.55 -4.68
C VAL A 15 -3.16 -31.85 -4.12
N GLY A 16 -2.01 -32.51 -4.17
CA GLY A 16 -0.73 -31.93 -3.78
C GLY A 16 -0.37 -30.68 -4.60
N GLY A 17 -0.60 -30.71 -5.91
CA GLY A 17 -0.40 -29.57 -6.79
C GLY A 17 -1.32 -28.38 -6.48
N ILE A 18 -2.59 -28.63 -6.21
CA ILE A 18 -3.57 -27.59 -5.85
C ILE A 18 -3.21 -26.96 -4.50
N ILE A 19 -2.89 -27.77 -3.49
CA ILE A 19 -2.53 -27.28 -2.16
C ILE A 19 -1.21 -26.50 -2.23
N GLY A 20 -0.20 -27.04 -2.90
CA GLY A 20 1.11 -26.41 -3.06
C GLY A 20 1.03 -25.06 -3.79
N SER A 21 0.30 -24.99 -4.90
CA SER A 21 0.09 -23.73 -5.63
C SER A 21 -0.68 -22.70 -4.81
N SER A 22 -1.70 -23.13 -4.03
CA SER A 22 -2.41 -22.22 -3.13
C SER A 22 -1.51 -21.64 -2.03
N LEU A 23 -0.60 -22.45 -1.47
CA LEU A 23 0.34 -22.00 -0.45
C LEU A 23 1.33 -20.96 -0.99
N VAL A 24 1.85 -21.19 -2.20
CA VAL A 24 2.77 -20.27 -2.88
C VAL A 24 2.08 -18.94 -3.21
N LEU A 25 0.82 -18.97 -3.65
CA LEU A 25 0.06 -17.76 -3.96
C LEU A 25 -0.27 -16.93 -2.72
N ARG A 26 -0.44 -17.56 -1.55
CA ARG A 26 -0.72 -16.87 -0.28
C ARG A 26 0.52 -16.29 0.39
N ASN A 27 1.70 -16.87 0.13
CA ASN A 27 2.98 -16.41 0.67
C ASN A 27 3.68 -15.36 -0.22
N GLN A 28 2.93 -14.66 -1.07
CA GLN A 28 3.52 -13.57 -1.84
C GLN A 28 3.92 -12.41 -0.93
N PRO A 29 5.11 -11.81 -1.13
CA PRO A 29 5.52 -10.64 -0.37
C PRO A 29 4.54 -9.48 -0.63
N PRO A 30 4.29 -8.64 0.37
CA PRO A 30 3.40 -7.50 0.22
C PRO A 30 3.89 -6.56 -0.90
N LEU A 31 2.93 -5.90 -1.56
CA LEU A 31 3.19 -4.71 -2.36
C LEU A 31 3.43 -3.56 -1.40
N GLU A 32 4.66 -3.08 -1.33
CA GLU A 32 4.98 -1.90 -0.54
C GLU A 32 5.05 -0.67 -1.45
N PHE A 33 4.39 0.40 -1.06
CA PHE A 33 4.52 1.70 -1.69
C PHE A 33 4.86 2.76 -0.66
N THR A 34 5.71 3.69 -1.06
CA THR A 34 6.09 4.83 -0.22
C THR A 34 5.37 6.07 -0.71
N ILE A 35 4.78 6.81 0.23
CA ILE A 35 4.15 8.10 -0.01
C ILE A 35 5.02 9.17 0.65
N ALA A 36 5.36 10.20 -0.10
CA ALA A 36 6.02 11.36 0.46
C ALA A 36 5.00 12.35 0.99
N VAL A 37 5.23 12.87 2.19
CA VAL A 37 4.28 13.72 2.88
C VAL A 37 5.01 14.92 3.45
N HIS A 38 4.41 16.10 3.31
CA HIS A 38 4.90 17.28 4.00
C HIS A 38 4.91 17.09 5.53
N PRO A 39 5.93 17.57 6.28
CA PRO A 39 6.01 17.36 7.73
C PRO A 39 4.77 17.79 8.52
N LEU A 40 4.08 18.84 8.06
CA LEU A 40 2.83 19.33 8.67
C LEU A 40 1.66 18.35 8.58
N ALA A 41 1.62 17.49 7.55
CA ALA A 41 0.58 16.47 7.37
C ALA A 41 1.03 15.08 7.84
N ALA A 42 2.30 14.92 8.22
CA ALA A 42 2.91 13.61 8.46
C ALA A 42 2.20 12.80 9.53
N GLU A 43 1.74 13.43 10.62
CA GLU A 43 1.08 12.71 11.70
C GLU A 43 -0.29 12.18 11.30
N TRP A 44 -1.11 13.02 10.67
CA TRP A 44 -2.42 12.62 10.15
C TRP A 44 -2.30 11.50 9.11
N VAL A 45 -1.35 11.62 8.16
CA VAL A 45 -1.15 10.56 7.16
C VAL A 45 -0.60 9.28 7.80
N ARG A 46 0.26 9.38 8.83
CA ARG A 46 0.76 8.22 9.56
C ARG A 46 -0.37 7.43 10.20
N GLU A 47 -1.31 8.11 10.84
CA GLU A 47 -2.52 7.48 11.38
C GLU A 47 -3.33 6.77 10.29
N ALA A 48 -3.64 7.47 9.19
CA ALA A 48 -4.38 6.89 8.08
C ALA A 48 -3.67 5.67 7.43
N VAL A 49 -2.33 5.71 7.34
CA VAL A 49 -1.51 4.61 6.84
C VAL A 49 -1.50 3.42 7.80
N ASN A 50 -1.47 3.68 9.11
CA ASN A 50 -1.59 2.62 10.11
C ASN A 50 -2.94 1.92 10.02
N ASP A 51 -4.03 2.67 9.89
CA ASP A 51 -5.38 2.12 9.73
C ASP A 51 -5.51 1.33 8.42
N PHE A 52 -4.98 1.86 7.32
CA PHE A 52 -4.94 1.16 6.04
C PHE A 52 -4.17 -0.15 6.15
N ASN A 53 -2.98 -0.14 6.74
CA ASN A 53 -2.16 -1.35 6.91
C ASN A 53 -2.81 -2.37 7.85
N ALA A 54 -3.51 -1.91 8.89
CA ALA A 54 -4.25 -2.75 9.83
C ALA A 54 -5.44 -3.46 9.17
N SER A 55 -6.02 -2.88 8.11
CA SER A 55 -7.11 -3.50 7.35
C SER A 55 -6.67 -4.68 6.46
N GLU A 56 -5.36 -4.97 6.40
CA GLU A 56 -4.74 -6.01 5.56
C GLU A 56 -5.29 -6.08 4.11
N PRO A 57 -5.25 -4.97 3.35
CA PRO A 57 -5.88 -4.90 2.04
C PRO A 57 -5.22 -5.87 1.05
N LEU A 58 -6.04 -6.56 0.27
CA LEU A 58 -5.62 -7.57 -0.71
C LEU A 58 -5.91 -7.11 -2.14
N VAL A 59 -4.92 -7.23 -3.02
CA VAL A 59 -5.09 -7.12 -4.48
C VAL A 59 -5.20 -8.51 -5.07
N ASN A 60 -6.18 -8.71 -5.95
CA ASN A 60 -6.50 -10.00 -6.58
C ASN A 60 -6.70 -11.15 -5.57
N SER A 61 -7.11 -10.83 -4.34
CA SER A 61 -7.31 -11.79 -3.23
C SER A 61 -6.07 -12.60 -2.82
N THR A 62 -4.88 -12.27 -3.32
CA THR A 62 -3.65 -13.06 -3.09
C THR A 62 -2.52 -12.25 -2.49
N ARG A 63 -2.41 -10.96 -2.83
CA ARG A 63 -1.26 -10.15 -2.45
C ARG A 63 -1.66 -9.02 -1.53
N ARG A 64 -1.04 -8.98 -0.35
CA ARG A 64 -1.21 -7.90 0.62
C ARG A 64 -0.60 -6.61 0.09
N VAL A 65 -1.20 -5.49 0.46
CA VAL A 65 -0.73 -4.16 0.12
C VAL A 65 -0.37 -3.43 1.41
N ARG A 66 0.75 -2.71 1.39
CA ARG A 66 1.25 -1.92 2.51
C ARG A 66 1.70 -0.55 2.05
N ALA A 67 1.30 0.45 2.82
CA ALA A 67 1.72 1.83 2.66
C ALA A 67 2.82 2.16 3.67
N ASN A 68 3.83 2.89 3.22
CA ASN A 68 4.86 3.51 4.04
C ASN A 68 4.87 5.01 3.77
N ILE A 69 5.35 5.79 4.74
CA ILE A 69 5.51 7.24 4.57
C ILE A 69 6.96 7.66 4.73
N ILE A 70 7.35 8.67 3.96
CA ILE A 70 8.56 9.45 4.22
C ILE A 70 8.15 10.93 4.29
N THR A 71 8.88 11.69 5.09
CA THR A 71 8.67 13.13 5.19
C THR A 71 9.61 13.87 4.24
N ILE A 72 9.08 14.79 3.46
CA ILE A 72 9.85 15.65 2.55
C ILE A 72 9.26 17.06 2.54
N GLU A 73 10.11 18.08 2.47
CA GLU A 73 9.68 19.47 2.29
C GLU A 73 9.20 19.69 0.84
N ASP A 74 8.15 20.48 0.66
CA ASP A 74 7.58 20.70 -0.68
C ASP A 74 8.63 21.35 -1.61
N LEU A 75 9.48 22.24 -1.07
CA LEU A 75 10.54 22.89 -1.82
C LEU A 75 11.54 21.87 -2.42
N ASP A 76 11.84 20.79 -1.71
CA ASP A 76 12.77 19.75 -2.17
C ASP A 76 12.17 18.89 -3.30
N VAL A 77 10.84 18.81 -3.37
CA VAL A 77 10.09 18.17 -4.46
C VAL A 77 10.10 19.06 -5.71
N TRP A 78 9.89 20.37 -5.54
CA TRP A 78 9.84 21.33 -6.66
C TRP A 78 11.20 21.62 -7.29
N LEU A 79 12.28 21.56 -6.50
CA LEU A 79 13.64 21.88 -6.95
C LEU A 79 14.41 20.68 -7.52
N ASP A 80 13.75 19.53 -7.74
CA ASP A 80 14.37 18.30 -8.28
C ASP A 80 15.61 17.90 -7.45
N SER A 81 15.45 17.87 -6.12
CA SER A 81 16.52 17.53 -5.18
C SER A 81 17.13 16.15 -5.49
N PRO A 82 18.34 15.81 -5.02
CA PRO A 82 19.00 14.53 -5.35
C PRO A 82 18.17 13.29 -4.99
N ASN A 83 17.27 13.42 -4.02
CA ASN A 83 16.40 12.36 -3.51
C ASN A 83 15.00 12.36 -4.17
N TRP A 84 14.73 13.31 -5.08
CA TRP A 84 13.47 13.46 -5.79
C TRP A 84 13.72 13.88 -7.24
N THR A 85 13.74 12.91 -8.14
CA THR A 85 13.84 13.16 -9.59
C THR A 85 12.71 12.47 -10.32
N ARG A 86 12.46 12.83 -11.60
CA ARG A 86 11.44 12.18 -12.44
C ARG A 86 11.56 10.64 -12.50
N THR A 87 12.74 10.07 -12.28
CA THR A 87 12.96 8.61 -12.28
C THR A 87 13.21 8.01 -10.90
N ASN A 88 13.42 8.85 -9.88
CA ASN A 88 13.68 8.45 -8.51
C ASN A 88 12.81 9.28 -7.56
N HIS A 89 11.55 8.85 -7.43
CA HIS A 89 10.60 9.44 -6.50
C HIS A 89 9.70 8.35 -5.89
N PRO A 90 9.12 8.58 -4.70
CA PRO A 90 8.07 7.75 -4.12
C PRO A 90 6.84 7.62 -5.05
N ALA A 91 5.96 6.67 -4.74
CA ALA A 91 4.79 6.39 -5.59
C ALA A 91 3.75 7.52 -5.59
N GLY A 92 3.75 8.37 -4.57
CA GLY A 92 2.87 9.52 -4.47
C GLY A 92 3.45 10.61 -3.57
N TRP A 93 2.87 11.81 -3.69
CA TRP A 93 3.22 12.99 -2.92
C TRP A 93 1.96 13.67 -2.40
N ILE A 94 1.95 13.98 -1.10
CA ILE A 94 0.92 14.77 -0.44
C ILE A 94 1.57 16.10 0.00
N PRO A 95 1.30 17.21 -0.71
CA PRO A 95 1.84 18.51 -0.36
C PRO A 95 1.22 19.06 0.91
N ALA A 96 1.84 20.09 1.49
CA ALA A 96 1.16 20.89 2.49
C ALA A 96 -0.02 21.60 1.84
N SER A 97 -1.21 21.48 2.43
CA SER A 97 -2.33 22.35 2.11
C SER A 97 -2.79 23.03 3.39
N SER A 98 -3.01 24.35 3.31
CA SER A 98 -3.66 25.10 4.36
C SER A 98 -4.86 25.83 3.77
N ALA A 99 -5.99 25.77 4.46
CA ALA A 99 -7.17 26.54 4.13
C ALA A 99 -7.46 27.46 5.32
N SER A 100 -7.65 28.75 5.06
CA SER A 100 -8.14 29.70 6.07
C SER A 100 -9.59 30.04 5.77
N VAL A 101 -10.41 30.12 6.83
CA VAL A 101 -11.81 30.54 6.74
C VAL A 101 -11.92 31.89 7.46
N THR A 102 -12.27 32.93 6.72
CA THR A 102 -12.54 34.26 7.29
C THR A 102 -14.01 34.33 7.68
N TYR A 103 -14.29 34.43 8.98
CA TYR A 103 -15.65 34.66 9.48
C TYR A 103 -15.93 36.16 9.55
N THR A 104 -16.81 36.66 8.68
CA THR A 104 -17.41 37.99 8.87
C THR A 104 -18.47 37.87 9.96
N ASN A 105 -18.29 38.61 11.05
CA ASN A 105 -19.30 38.74 12.10
C ASN A 105 -20.41 39.66 11.59
N SER A 106 -21.45 39.12 10.94
CA SER A 106 -22.65 39.90 10.64
C SER A 106 -23.49 39.97 11.91
N THR A 107 -23.28 41.00 12.72
CA THR A 107 -24.27 41.38 13.74
C THR A 107 -25.56 41.76 13.02
N ILE A 108 -26.56 40.90 13.11
CA ILE A 108 -27.92 41.15 12.61
C ILE A 108 -28.53 42.24 13.52
N PRO A 109 -29.11 43.32 12.96
CA PRO A 109 -29.75 44.39 13.73
C PRO A 109 -31.03 43.93 14.46
#